data_AF-A0A6B3CMU5-F1
#
_entry.id   AF-A0A6B3CMU5-F1
#
_cell.length_a   1.000
_cell.length_b   1.000
_cell.length_c   1.000
_cell.angle_alpha   90.00
_cell.angle_beta   90.00
_cell.angle_gamma   90.00
#
_symmetry.space_group_name_H-M   'P 1'
#
loop_
_entity.id
_entity.type
_entity.pdbx_description
1 polymer ?
#
loop_
_entity_poly.entity_id
_entity_poly.type
_entity_poly.pdbx_seq_one_letter_code
_entity_poly.pdbx_strand_id
1 'polypeptide(L)' 'MSRSDRSPLLLAGLLATAGVAHFARPRPFDATVPRSLPGTPRTWTYASGVAELALAAGLALPRTRRAAALGAAAF' A
#
# COMPACT_ATOMS: atom_id res chain seq x y z
N MET A 1 -16.97 -21.64 2.56
CA MET A 1 -15.99 -21.08 3.52
C MET A 1 -16.46 -19.70 3.93
N SER A 2 -16.79 -19.49 5.21
CA SER A 2 -17.03 -18.14 5.74
C SER A 2 -15.73 -17.33 5.62
N ARG A 3 -15.75 -16.22 4.87
CA ARG A 3 -14.59 -15.31 4.82
C ARG A 3 -14.52 -14.58 6.16
N SER A 4 -13.44 -14.78 6.91
CA SER A 4 -13.19 -14.01 8.11
C SER A 4 -12.95 -12.54 7.78
N ASP A 5 -13.69 -11.62 8.41
CA ASP A 5 -13.44 -10.18 8.31
C ASP A 5 -12.09 -9.75 8.88
N ARG A 6 -11.39 -10.63 9.61
CA ARG A 6 -10.07 -10.33 10.19
C ARG A 6 -9.00 -10.20 9.11
N SER A 7 -9.02 -11.05 8.08
CA SER A 7 -8.03 -11.04 6.99
C SER A 7 -7.91 -9.69 6.26
N PRO A 8 -9.01 -9.07 5.78
CA PRO A 8 -8.91 -7.78 5.10
C PRO A 8 -8.48 -6.64 6.03
N LEU A 9 -8.84 -6.68 7.33
CA LEU A 9 -8.40 -5.67 8.30
C LEU A 9 -6.91 -5.82 8.66
N LEU A 10 -6.40 -7.05 8.75
CA LEU A 10 -4.98 -7.30 8.94
C LEU A 10 -4.17 -6.79 7.74
N LEU A 11 -4.63 -7.08 6.52
CA LEU A 11 -4.00 -6.54 5.31
C LEU A 11 -4.08 -5.01 5.26
N ALA A 12 -5.22 -4.42 5.64
CA ALA A 12 -5.35 -2.97 5.74
C ALA A 12 -4.34 -2.37 6.73
N GLY A 13 -4.17 -2.99 7.90
CA GLY A 13 -3.19 -2.56 8.91
C GLY A 13 -1.75 -2.66 8.41
N LEU A 14 -1.41 -3.75 7.72
CA LEU A 14 -0.09 -3.93 7.09
C LEU A 14 0.19 -2.82 6.07
N LEU A 15 -0.73 -2.61 5.12
CA LEU A 15 -0.58 -1.59 4.07
C LEU A 15 -0.58 -0.18 4.66
N ALA A 16 -1.38 0.11 5.68
CA ALA A 16 -1.36 1.40 6.35
C ALA A 16 -0.01 1.68 7.02
N THR A 17 0.56 0.66 7.70
CA THR A 17 1.86 0.77 8.36
C THR A 17 2.99 0.97 7.34
N ALA A 18 2.97 0.19 6.25
CA ALA A 18 3.92 0.34 5.16
C ALA A 18 3.80 1.71 4.49
N GLY A 19 2.58 2.17 4.21
CA GLY A 19 2.30 3.46 3.59
C GLY A 19 2.83 4.61 4.43
N VAL A 20 2.60 4.59 5.75
CA VAL A 20 3.19 5.57 6.68
C VAL A 20 4.72 5.50 6.67
N ALA A 21 5.31 4.31 6.64
CA ALA A 21 6.76 4.14 6.62
C ALA A 21 7.42 4.77 5.38
N HIS A 22 6.75 4.71 4.21
CA HIS A 22 7.20 5.39 2.98
C HIS A 22 7.30 6.91 3.13
N PHE A 23 6.59 7.54 4.06
CA PHE A 23 6.73 8.98 4.35
C PHE A 23 7.66 9.25 5.54
N ALA A 24 7.54 8.45 6.60
CA ALA A 24 8.25 8.66 7.86
C ALA A 24 9.74 8.30 7.76
N ARG A 25 10.08 7.23 7.05
CA ARG A 25 11.46 6.74 6.87
C ARG A 25 11.68 6.31 5.43
N PRO A 26 11.84 7.26 4.51
CA PRO A 26 11.64 6.98 3.09
C PRO A 26 12.95 6.48 2.40
N ARG A 27 14.11 6.64 3.04
CA ARG A 27 15.43 6.26 2.48
C ARG A 27 15.60 4.77 2.16
N PRO A 28 15.17 3.81 3.00
CA PRO A 28 15.26 2.38 2.68
C PRO A 28 14.45 2.02 1.44
N PHE A 29 13.31 2.67 1.22
CA PHE A 29 12.45 2.45 0.06
C PHE A 29 13.06 3.06 -1.21
N ASP A 30 13.65 4.25 -1.14
CA ASP A 30 14.34 4.84 -2.32
C ASP A 30 15.43 3.92 -2.88
N ALA A 31 16.12 3.20 -2.00
CA ALA A 31 17.23 2.32 -2.38
C ALA A 31 16.75 1.12 -3.22
N THR A 32 15.46 0.78 -3.17
CA THR A 32 14.87 -0.29 -3.98
C THR A 32 14.37 0.21 -5.34
N VAL A 33 14.18 1.53 -5.51
CA VAL A 33 13.67 2.10 -6.76
C VAL A 33 14.73 1.98 -7.87
N PRO A 34 14.42 1.32 -9.00
CA PRO A 34 15.35 1.20 -10.12
C PRO A 34 15.74 2.56 -10.71
N ARG A 35 17.03 2.73 -11.00
CA ARG A 35 17.56 3.96 -11.62
C ARG A 35 17.05 4.22 -13.04
N SER A 36 16.46 3.20 -13.69
CA SER A 36 15.87 3.31 -15.02
C SER A 36 14.50 3.98 -15.04
N LEU A 37 13.85 4.15 -13.88
CA LEU A 37 12.57 4.84 -13.80
C LEU A 37 12.77 6.36 -13.94
N PRO A 38 11.85 7.05 -14.65
CA PRO A 38 11.92 8.50 -14.77
C PRO A 38 11.64 9.18 -13.42
N GLY A 39 12.27 10.35 -13.20
CA GLY A 39 12.09 11.13 -11.98
C GLY A 39 13.00 10.68 -10.83
N THR A 40 12.65 11.05 -9.59
CA THR A 40 13.47 10.73 -8.42
C THR A 40 12.96 9.49 -7.70
N PRO A 41 13.84 8.67 -7.08
CA PRO A 41 13.42 7.58 -6.19
C PRO A 41 12.41 8.01 -5.13
N ARG A 42 12.60 9.22 -4.56
CA ARG A 42 11.70 9.81 -3.57
C ARG A 42 10.27 9.96 -4.08
N THR A 43 10.10 10.34 -5.34
CA THR A 43 8.78 10.49 -5.97
C THR A 43 8.05 9.15 -6.01
N TRP A 44 8.75 8.09 -6.43
CA TRP A 44 8.18 6.74 -6.48
C TRP A 44 7.88 6.19 -5.09
N THR A 45 8.78 6.40 -4.12
CA THR A 45 8.56 6.06 -2.71
C THR A 45 7.26 6.68 -2.18
N TYR A 46 7.02 7.97 -2.42
CA TYR A 46 5.80 8.63 -1.97
C TYR A 46 4.56 8.20 -2.76
N ALA A 47 4.69 7.98 -4.08
CA ALA A 47 3.59 7.46 -4.89
C ALA A 47 3.13 6.07 -4.40
N SER A 48 4.07 5.17 -4.11
CA SER A 48 3.78 3.87 -3.49
C SER A 48 3.13 4.04 -2.12
N GLY A 49 3.64 4.94 -1.27
CA GLY A 49 3.02 5.22 0.03
C GLY A 49 1.56 5.70 -0.08
N VAL A 50 1.24 6.56 -1.06
CA VAL A 50 -0.15 6.97 -1.33
C VAL A 50 -1.00 5.78 -1.77
N ALA A 51 -0.48 4.93 -2.67
CA ALA A 51 -1.19 3.75 -3.16
C ALA A 51 -1.51 2.77 -2.02
N GLU A 52 -0.55 2.47 -1.15
CA GLU A 52 -0.73 1.60 0.01
C GLU A 52 -1.78 2.15 0.99
N LEU A 53 -1.74 3.45 1.29
CA LEU A 53 -2.74 4.09 2.16
C LEU A 53 -4.14 4.06 1.55
N ALA A 54 -4.27 4.27 0.24
CA ALA A 54 -5.54 4.18 -0.47
C ALA A 54 -6.10 2.74 -0.45
N LEU A 55 -5.24 1.74 -0.66
CA LEU A 55 -5.61 0.32 -0.57
C LEU A 55 -6.01 -0.06 0.85
N ALA A 56 -5.29 0.42 1.87
CA ALA A 56 -5.65 0.21 3.27
C ALA A 56 -7.03 0.77 3.62
N ALA A 57 -7.31 2.01 3.22
CA ALA A 57 -8.61 2.63 3.39
C ALA A 57 -9.71 1.86 2.63
N GLY A 58 -9.41 1.41 1.42
CA GLY A 58 -10.32 0.61 0.60
C GLY A 58 -10.64 -0.77 1.19
N LEU A 59 -9.67 -1.42 1.85
CA LEU A 59 -9.88 -2.70 2.53
C LEU A 59 -10.69 -2.56 3.83
N ALA A 60 -10.49 -1.45 4.55
CA ALA A 60 -11.21 -1.13 5.77
C ALA A 60 -12.71 -0.90 5.51
N LEU A 61 -13.07 -0.32 4.35
CA LEU A 61 -14.45 -0.03 3.99
C LEU A 61 -15.13 -1.22 3.27
N PRO A 62 -16.20 -1.83 3.84
CA PRO A 62 -16.80 -3.05 3.27
C PRO A 62 -17.25 -2.92 1.81
N ARG A 63 -17.68 -1.72 1.40
CA ARG A 63 -18.19 -1.44 0.04
C ARG A 63 -17.11 -1.48 -1.03
N THR A 64 -15.86 -1.16 -0.69
CA THR A 64 -14.74 -1.09 -1.64
C THR A 64 -13.74 -2.24 -1.48
N ARG A 65 -13.88 -3.04 -0.40
CA ARG A 65 -12.96 -4.11 -0.03
C ARG A 65 -12.62 -5.08 -1.16
N ARG A 66 -13.58 -5.49 -1.99
CA ARG A 66 -13.31 -6.42 -3.10
C ARG A 66 -12.39 -5.79 -4.14
N ALA A 67 -12.66 -4.56 -4.54
CA ALA A 67 -11.83 -3.83 -5.49
C ALA A 67 -10.45 -3.55 -4.89
N ALA A 68 -10.39 -3.13 -3.62
CA ALA A 68 -9.13 -2.89 -2.92
C ALA A 68 -8.30 -4.15 -2.73
N ALA A 69 -8.92 -5.32 -2.47
CA ALA A 69 -8.21 -6.59 -2.38
C ALA A 69 -7.62 -7.04 -3.72
N LEU A 70 -8.34 -6.83 -4.82
CA LEU A 70 -7.81 -7.09 -6.16
C LEU A 70 -6.69 -6.11 -6.51
N GLY A 71 -6.85 -4.82 -6.17
CA GLY A 71 -5.80 -3.81 -6.32
C GLY A 71 -4.55 -4.16 -5.53
N ALA A 72 -4.71 -4.59 -4.27
CA ALA A 72 -3.61 -5.00 -3.42
C ALA A 72 -2.92 -6.29 -3.90
N ALA A 73 -3.63 -7.18 -4.61
CA ALA A 73 -3.02 -8.36 -5.22
C ALA A 73 -2.23 -8.05 -6.49
N ALA A 74 -2.51 -6.92 -7.15
CA ALA A 74 -1.84 -6.45 -8.35
C ALA A 74 -0.71 -5.44 -8.08
N PHE A 75 -0.65 -4.92 -6.85
CA PHE A 75 0.34 -3.97 -6.35
C PHE A 75 1.59 -4.69 -5.86
#